data_AF-A0A0K2SIB8-F1
#
_entry.id   AF-A0A0K2SIB8-F1
#
_cell.length_a   1.000
_cell.length_b   1.000
_cell.length_c   1.000
_cell.angle_alpha   90.00
_cell.angle_beta   90.00
_cell.angle_gamma   90.00
#
_symmetry.space_group_name_H-M   'P 1'
#
loop_
_entity.id
_entity.type
_entity.pdbx_description
1 polymer ?
#
loop_
_entity_poly.entity_id
_entity_poly.type
_entity_poly.pdbx_seq_one_letter_code
_entity_poly.pdbx_strand_id
1 'polypeptide(L)' 'MPPLHRMVVILRHQEDLSYEEIAQGMNLPLGTVKTYLFRARRALSAAMQKENALQG' A
#
# COMPACT_ATOMS: atom_id res chain seq x y z
N MET A 1 4.88 8.14 -3.31
CA MET A 1 3.88 7.50 -2.43
C MET A 1 4.14 7.94 -0.99
N PRO A 2 3.12 8.30 -0.19
CA PRO A 2 3.29 8.63 1.23
C PRO A 2 3.89 7.48 2.06
N PRO A 3 4.67 7.75 3.13
CA PRO A 3 5.33 6.71 3.93
C PRO A 3 4.36 5.66 4.50
N LEU A 4 3.21 6.08 5.02
CA LEU A 4 2.22 5.15 5.60
C LEU A 4 1.59 4.22 4.56
N HIS A 5 1.37 4.71 3.33
CA HIS A 5 0.86 3.88 2.23
C HIS A 5 1.86 2.81 1.82
N ARG A 6 3.16 3.14 1.82
CA ARG A 6 4.23 2.18 1.56
C ARG A 6 4.30 1.13 2.68
N MET A 7 4.22 1.57 3.93
CA MET A 7 4.32 0.69 5.09
C MET A 7 3.23 -0.39 5.09
N VAL A 8 1.96 -0.02 4.86
CA VAL A 8 0.87 -1.02 4.82
C VAL A 8 1.04 -2.05 3.69
N VAL A 9 1.67 -1.67 2.57
CA VAL A 9 1.97 -2.60 1.46
C VAL A 9 3.08 -3.57 1.87
N ILE A 10 4.14 -3.09 2.51
CA ILE A 10 5.24 -3.95 2.99
C ILE A 10 4.70 -4.95 4.00
N LEU A 11 4.00 -4.47 5.03
CA LEU A 11 3.43 -5.35 6.06
C LEU A 11 2.45 -6.38 5.47
N ARG A 12 1.67 -6.01 4.46
CA ARG A 12 0.76 -6.97 3.81
C ARG A 12 1.49 -7.99 2.95
N HIS A 13 2.50 -7.59 2.18
CA HIS A 13 3.05 -8.43 1.11
C HIS A 13 4.39 -9.08 1.43
N GLN A 14 5.18 -8.51 2.35
CA GLN A 14 6.47 -9.07 2.77
C GLN A 14 6.33 -9.81 4.10
N GLU A 15 5.58 -9.22 5.04
CA GLU A 15 5.34 -9.82 6.36
C GLU A 15 4.07 -10.68 6.41
N ASP A 16 3.33 -10.75 5.29
CA ASP A 16 2.09 -11.51 5.09
C ASP A 16 0.98 -11.27 6.13
N LEU A 17 1.01 -10.11 6.81
CA LEU A 17 0.04 -9.76 7.84
C LEU A 17 -1.36 -9.52 7.26
N SER A 18 -2.39 -9.94 7.98
CA SER A 18 -3.78 -9.59 7.71
C SER A 18 -4.04 -8.09 7.90
N TYR A 19 -5.15 -7.59 7.36
CA TYR A 19 -5.49 -6.17 7.50
C TYR A 19 -5.77 -5.78 8.96
N GLU A 20 -6.30 -6.73 9.72
CA GLU A 20 -6.58 -6.63 11.16
C GLU A 20 -5.28 -6.55 11.97
N GLU A 21 -4.30 -7.42 11.68
CA GLU A 21 -2.97 -7.36 12.33
C GLU A 21 -2.23 -6.06 12.01
N ILE A 22 -2.31 -5.58 10.77
CA ILE A 22 -1.75 -4.29 10.38
C ILE A 22 -2.45 -3.13 11.12
N ALA A 23 -3.78 -3.17 11.20
CA ALA A 23 -4.57 -2.17 11.91
C ALA A 23 -4.17 -2.10 13.40
N GLN A 24 -4.04 -3.25 14.05
CA GLN A 24 -3.60 -3.33 15.44
C GLN A 24 -2.14 -2.88 15.61
N GLY A 25 -1.21 -3.43 14.82
CA GLY A 25 0.23 -3.15 14.94
C GLY A 25 0.60 -1.69 14.63
N MET A 26 -0.19 -1.00 13.79
CA MET A 26 0.01 0.41 13.47
C MET A 26 -0.88 1.37 14.26
N ASN A 27 -1.76 0.86 15.14
CA ASN A 27 -2.80 1.63 15.83
C ASN A 27 -3.65 2.49 14.87
N LEU A 28 -4.14 1.86 13.80
CA LEU A 28 -4.97 2.49 12.77
C LEU A 28 -6.36 1.84 12.69
N PRO A 29 -7.41 2.59 12.34
CA PRO A 29 -8.69 1.98 11.99
C PRO A 29 -8.54 1.03 10.79
N LEU A 30 -9.23 -0.11 10.83
CA LEU A 30 -9.23 -1.08 9.72
C LEU A 30 -9.63 -0.45 8.37
N GLY A 31 -10.60 0.48 8.39
CA GLY A 31 -11.01 1.25 7.21
C GLY A 31 -9.89 2.13 6.63
N THR A 32 -9.01 2.65 7.50
CA THR A 32 -7.84 3.43 7.09
C THR A 32 -6.79 2.53 6.43
N VAL A 33 -6.51 1.35 7.00
CA VAL A 33 -5.59 0.36 6.39
C VAL A 33 -6.07 -0.02 4.99
N LYS A 34 -7.36 -0.36 4.83
CA LYS A 34 -7.96 -0.67 3.52
C LYS A 34 -7.83 0.49 2.53
N THR A 35 -8.08 1.72 2.99
CA THR A 35 -7.94 2.94 2.18
C THR A 35 -6.50 3.18 1.74
N TYR A 36 -5.54 3.01 2.65
CA TYR A 36 -4.12 3.18 2.35
C TYR A 36 -3.62 2.15 1.36
N LEU A 37 -3.98 0.87 1.54
CA LEU A 37 -3.66 -0.21 0.60
C LEU A 37 -4.23 0.06 -0.80
N PHE A 38 -5.49 0.51 -0.88
CA PHE A 38 -6.10 0.87 -2.16
C PHE A 38 -5.35 2.01 -2.86
N ARG A 39 -5.05 3.10 -2.13
CA ARG A 39 -4.31 4.24 -2.66
C ARG A 39 -2.87 3.87 -3.04
N ALA A 40 -2.22 3.02 -2.26
CA ALA A 40 -0.88 2.55 -2.52
C ALA A 40 -0.81 1.73 -3.82
N ARG A 41 -1.73 0.77 -4.01
CA ARG A 41 -1.83 -0.02 -5.26
C ARG A 41 -2.06 0.88 -6.47
N ARG A 42 -3.00 1.84 -6.39
CA ARG A 42 -3.24 2.79 -7.50
C ARG A 42 -1.99 3.61 -7.85
N ALA A 43 -1.27 4.09 -6.84
CA ALA A 43 -0.05 4.86 -7.08
C ALA A 43 1.05 4.00 -7.72
N LEU A 44 1.16 2.72 -7.34
CA LEU A 44 2.12 1.80 -7.94
C LEU A 44 1.76 1.48 -9.39
N SER A 45 0.50 1.16 -9.68
CA SER A 45 0.04 0.91 -11.06
C SER A 45 0.26 2.13 -11.96
N ALA A 46 -0.01 3.34 -11.47
CA ALA A 46 0.23 4.57 -12.22
C ALA A 46 1.73 4.81 -12.50
N ALA A 47 2.60 4.47 -11.54
CA ALA A 47 4.04 4.57 -11.73
C ALA A 47 4.55 3.59 -12.79
N MET A 48 4.09 2.33 -12.76
CA MET A 48 4.46 1.31 -13.75
C MET A 48 3.99 1.69 -15.16
N GLN A 49 2.79 2.26 -15.29
CA GLN A 49 2.30 2.75 -16.58
C GLN A 49 3.15 3.90 -17.13
N LYS A 50 3.56 4.82 -16.27
CA LYS A 50 4.44 5.94 -16.65
C LYS A 50 5.82 5.46 -17.08
N GLU A 51 6.38 4.48 -16.37
CA GLU A 51 7.67 3.88 -16.71
C GLU A 51 7.62 3.19 -18.08
N ASN A 52 6.60 2.37 -18.33
CA ASN A 52 6.39 1.73 -19.63
C ASN A 52 6.24 2.76 -20.77
N ALA A 53 5.59 3.89 -20.52
CA ALA A 53 5.41 4.96 -21.51
C ALA A 53 6.68 5.79 -21.78
N LEU A 54 7.67 5.76 -20.89
CA LEU A 54 8.97 6.46 -21.05
C LEU A 54 10.03 5.57 -21.71
N GLN A 55 9.80 4.25 -21.73
CA GLN A 55 10.68 3.27 -22.37
C GLN A 55 10.25 2.91 -23.81
N GLY A 56 9.14 3.47 -24.27
CA GLY A 56 8.57 3.26 -25.62
C GLY A 56 8.80 4.43 -26.57
#